data_AF-A0A2E8CBD6-F1
#
_entry.id   AF-A0A2E8CBD6-F1
#
_cell.length_a   1.000
_cell.length_b   1.000
_cell.length_c   1.000
_cell.angle_alpha   90.00
_cell.angle_beta   90.00
_cell.angle_gamma   90.00
#
_symmetry.space_group_name_H-M   'P 1'
#
loop_
_entity.id
_entity.type
_entity.pdbx_description
1 polymer ?
#
loop_
_entity_poly.entity_id
_entity_poly.type
_entity_poly.pdbx_seq_one_letter_code
_entity_poly.pdbx_strand_id
1 'polypeptide(L)' 'VDWWGHKPNPAHLFDCMVGDRGSDMGAGWAQGLRLFQVDDSEGIFPVTERILDSENKGDDFHPVR' A
#
# COMPACT_ATOMS: atom_id res chain seq x y z
N VAL A 1 18.64 1.07 12.00
CA VAL A 1 18.03 2.41 12.20
C VAL A 1 16.66 2.35 11.56
N ASP A 2 15.59 2.42 12.36
CA ASP A 2 14.21 2.55 11.88
C ASP A 2 13.99 3.97 11.36
N TRP A 3 14.64 4.31 10.24
CA TRP A 3 14.52 5.65 9.66
C TRP A 3 13.11 5.90 9.11
N TRP A 4 12.33 4.84 8.85
CA TRP A 4 10.96 4.96 8.34
C TRP A 4 9.96 5.31 9.44
N GLY A 5 10.19 4.91 10.69
CA GLY A 5 9.31 5.29 11.82
C GLY A 5 7.89 4.72 11.71
N HIS A 6 6.92 5.44 12.26
CA HIS A 6 5.50 5.04 12.24
C HIS A 6 4.78 5.50 10.98
N LYS A 7 3.92 4.64 10.44
CA LYS A 7 3.07 4.96 9.30
C LYS A 7 2.15 6.15 9.65
N PRO A 8 2.12 7.23 8.85
CA PRO A 8 1.23 8.37 9.07
C PRO A 8 -0.25 7.98 8.93
N ASN A 9 -1.15 8.88 9.33
CA ASN A 9 -2.57 8.75 9.02
C ASN A 9 -2.85 9.24 7.58
N PRO A 10 -3.68 8.53 6.81
CA PRO A 10 -4.08 8.99 5.48
C PRO A 10 -5.04 10.19 5.57
N ALA A 11 -5.15 10.95 4.48
CA ALA A 11 -6.12 12.04 4.37
C ALA A 11 -7.57 11.50 4.35
N HIS A 12 -7.79 10.37 3.69
CA HIS A 12 -9.05 9.64 3.70
C HIS A 12 -8.85 8.13 3.93
N LEU A 13 -9.81 7.49 4.60
CA LEU A 13 -9.73 6.07 4.99
C LEU A 13 -9.57 5.12 3.79
N PHE A 14 -10.09 5.52 2.63
CA PHE A 14 -10.06 4.72 1.40
C PHE A 14 -8.98 5.16 0.42
N ASP A 15 -8.14 6.13 0.78
CA ASP A 15 -6.98 6.44 -0.04
C ASP A 15 -6.04 5.22 -0.08
N CYS A 16 -5.64 4.83 -1.29
CA CYS A 16 -4.80 3.68 -1.50
C CYS A 16 -3.72 3.94 -2.55
N MET A 17 -2.64 3.17 -2.45
CA MET A 17 -1.60 3.06 -3.47
C MET A 17 -1.61 1.65 -4.02
N VAL A 18 -1.70 1.54 -5.34
CA VAL A 18 -1.62 0.28 -6.08
C VAL A 18 -0.40 0.36 -6.98
N GLY A 19 0.53 -0.59 -6.86
CA GLY A 19 1.76 -0.59 -7.65
C GLY A 19 2.51 -1.90 -7.53
N ASP A 20 3.37 -2.19 -8.50
CA ASP A 20 4.17 -3.40 -8.53
C ASP A 20 5.47 -3.25 -7.73
N ARG A 21 5.99 -2.02 -7.62
CA ARG A 21 7.31 -1.78 -7.06
C ARG A 21 7.28 -1.41 -5.58
N GLY A 22 8.38 -1.76 -4.91
CA GLY A 22 8.63 -1.29 -3.54
C GLY A 22 8.67 0.23 -3.42
N SER A 23 9.00 0.97 -4.50
CA SER A 23 8.94 2.44 -4.51
C SER A 23 7.51 2.96 -4.42
N ASP A 24 6.54 2.30 -5.07
CA ASP A 24 5.13 2.68 -4.98
C ASP A 24 4.63 2.41 -3.57
N MET A 25 4.94 1.23 -3.03
CA MET A 25 4.58 0.86 -1.66
C MET A 25 5.20 1.83 -0.64
N GLY A 26 6.46 2.24 -0.83
CA GLY A 26 7.11 3.24 0.01
C GLY A 26 6.45 4.62 -0.08
N ALA A 27 6.07 5.07 -1.27
CA ALA A 27 5.38 6.36 -1.46
C ALA A 27 3.99 6.35 -0.80
N GLY A 28 3.22 5.26 -0.98
CA GLY A 28 1.93 5.09 -0.32
C GLY A 28 2.07 5.00 1.19
N TRP A 29 3.09 4.27 1.68
CA TRP A 29 3.35 4.14 3.10
C TRP A 29 3.67 5.49 3.74
N ALA A 30 4.49 6.31 3.09
CA ALA A 30 4.85 7.65 3.55
C ALA A 30 3.66 8.62 3.60
N GLN A 31 2.53 8.28 2.96
CA GLN A 31 1.28 9.04 3.00
C GLN A 31 0.20 8.36 3.86
N GLY A 32 0.53 7.26 4.54
CA GLY A 32 -0.42 6.55 5.40
C GLY A 32 -1.46 5.69 4.66
N LEU A 33 -1.29 5.48 3.35
CA LEU A 33 -2.31 4.89 2.49
C LEU A 33 -2.47 3.39 2.72
N ARG A 34 -3.64 2.84 2.38
CA ARG A 34 -3.79 1.39 2.18
C ARG A 34 -2.91 0.96 1.00
N LEU A 35 -2.12 -0.09 1.16
CA LEU A 35 -1.19 -0.54 0.11
C LEU A 35 -1.74 -1.78 -0.57
N PHE A 36 -1.63 -1.87 -1.89
CA PHE A 36 -1.97 -3.07 -2.63
C PHE A 36 -0.86 -3.33 -3.63
N GLN A 37 0.07 -4.20 -3.26
CA GLN A 37 1.13 -4.60 -4.16
C GLN A 37 0.59 -5.62 -5.17
N VAL A 38 0.91 -5.39 -6.44
CA VAL A 38 0.48 -6.24 -7.53
C VAL A 38 1.67 -6.87 -8.24
N ASP A 39 1.43 -7.96 -8.95
CA ASP A 39 2.40 -8.50 -9.91
C ASP A 39 2.37 -7.64 -11.19
N ASP A 40 3.53 -7.35 -11.77
CA ASP A 40 3.64 -6.50 -12.96
C ASP A 40 3.01 -7.12 -14.20
N SER A 41 2.92 -8.46 -14.26
CA SER A 41 2.32 -9.20 -15.35
C SER A 41 0.80 -9.32 -15.24
N GLU A 42 0.24 -9.22 -14.03
CA GLU A 42 -1.20 -9.33 -13.77
C GLU A 42 -1.89 -7.96 -13.58
N GLY A 43 -1.15 -6.96 -13.10
CA GLY A 43 -1.66 -5.62 -12.83
C GLY A 43 -2.73 -5.60 -11.72
N ILE A 44 -3.69 -4.68 -11.82
CA ILE A 44 -4.65 -4.39 -10.74
C ILE A 44 -5.75 -5.45 -10.54
N PHE A 45 -6.04 -6.25 -11.57
CA PHE A 45 -7.23 -7.12 -11.58
C PHE A 45 -7.33 -8.04 -10.34
N PRO A 46 -6.27 -8.76 -9.93
CA PRO A 46 -6.32 -9.68 -8.79
C PRO A 46 -6.63 -9.02 -7.44
N VAL A 47 -6.42 -7.71 -7.30
CA VAL A 47 -6.58 -6.99 -6.03
C VAL A 47 -7.83 -6.11 -5.99
N THR A 48 -8.63 -6.06 -7.06
CA THR A 48 -9.80 -5.17 -7.15
C THR A 48 -10.79 -5.37 -6.01
N GLU A 49 -11.15 -6.62 -5.69
CA GLU A 49 -12.07 -6.91 -4.57
C GLU A 49 -11.48 -6.47 -3.22
N ARG A 50 -10.17 -6.59 -3.03
CA ARG A 50 -9.48 -6.13 -1.82
C ARG A 50 -9.47 -4.60 -1.71
N ILE A 51 -9.42 -3.89 -2.84
CA ILE A 51 -9.53 -2.43 -2.87
C ILE A 51 -10.95 -2.00 -2.48
N LEU A 52 -11.97 -2.69 -2.98
CA LEU A 52 -13.37 -2.36 -2.72
C LEU A 52 -13.84 -2.74 -1.30
N ASP A 53 -13.17 -3.69 -0.65
CA ASP A 53 -13.43 -4.04 0.74
C ASP A 53 -12.99 -2.91 1.69
N SER A 54 -13.96 -2.31 2.41
CA SER A 54 -13.73 -1.23 3.38
C SER A 54 -12.96 -1.68 4.62
N GLU A 55 -13.05 -2.96 4.96
CA GLU A 55 -12.37 -3.54 6.12
C GLU A 55 -10.92 -3.90 5.82
N ASN A 56 -10.59 -4.10 4.54
CA ASN A 56 -9.23 -4.38 4.11
C ASN A 56 -8.30 -3.18 4.32
N LYS A 57 -7.23 -3.37 5.09
CA LYS A 57 -6.25 -2.31 5.42
C LYS A 57 -5.07 -2.25 4.46
N GLY A 58 -5.03 -3.15 3.48
CA GLY A 58 -3.91 -3.28 2.54
C GLY A 58 -2.76 -4.13 3.08
N ASP A 59 -1.70 -4.19 2.29
CA ASP A 59 -0.47 -4.93 2.56
C ASP A 59 0.43 -4.21 3.57
N ASP A 60 1.12 -5.00 4.38
CA ASP A 60 2.20 -4.51 5.22
C ASP A 60 3.43 -4.15 4.37
N PHE A 61 4.10 -3.06 4.72
CA PHE A 61 5.33 -2.63 4.05
C PHE A 61 6.48 -2.56 5.04
N HIS A 62 7.56 -3.28 4.72
CA HIS A 62 8.82 -3.26 5.45
C HIS A 62 9.93 -2.82 4.48
N PRO A 63 10.46 -1.59 4.61
CA PRO A 63 11.46 -1.05 3.68
C PRO A 63 12.85 -1.69 3.84
N VAL A 64 13.06 -2.49 4.90
CA VAL A 64 14.30 -3.24 5.13
C VAL A 64 13.91 -4.68 5.35
N ARG A 65 14.27 -5.53 4.39
CA ARG A 65 14.22 -6.99 4.53
C ARG A 65 15.42 -7.48 5.31
#